data_AF-A0A3B8WM80-F1
#
_entry.id   AF-A0A3B8WM80-F1
#
_cell.length_a   1.000
_cell.length_b   1.000
_cell.length_c   1.000
_cell.angle_alpha   90.00
_cell.angle_beta   90.00
_cell.angle_gamma   90.00
#
_symmetry.space_group_name_H-M   'P 1'
#
loop_
_entity.id
_entity.type
_entity.pdbx_description
1 polymer ?
#
loop_
_entity_poly.entity_id
_entity_poly.type
_entity_poly.pdbx_seq_one_letter_code
_entity_poly.pdbx_strand_id
1 'polypeptide(L)'
;MTKVTPLVKTVKIDFPAECAKGRRHLSDSEINILKKSNTNRDDTWQNILVPEEKDAFDADLVRGNEFSGFVIFGRTTPVLLKYHDLELMAGVYNSYLQDVVLGDDCVVRNVKYFCNYRTAERVILFNIQEISCTYHSKFGNGILKEGEKESDRIWIGVGNENDKRAVLPFEDMIPADAFIWSRYKDDELLQQRFMEMTERSNTKKLDTYGIIESDAVIKNTTLLKDAKIGSNCYIKGAFKLKNITILSSADEPSQVGEGVELVNGILGYGSKVFYQAVAVRFVIGRNCQLKYGARLLNSVLGDNSTVSCCELLNNLIFPFHEQHHNSSFLIASTVCGQSNIASGATIGSNHNSRSPDGEMFAGRGFWPGLGSDFKFNSRFASFSLISKGSYQNELNIQYPFALVAYDGPCRPIHIIPAYWFLYNMYAISRNKSKFQKRDKRKVKVQHIETDPLAPDTIQEVVEGLQRIIILTADYLVSKKDGKALSAITNADELYQVAKDYLHQNPDSTITLNDPISQKKYGAVIYKPVKAYKEYRKVVKYFA
;
A
#
# COMPACT_ATOMS: atom_id res chain seq x y z
N MET A 1 -34.87 2.58 7.75
CA MET A 1 -35.67 1.35 7.94
C MET A 1 -35.20 0.31 6.94
N THR A 2 -35.03 -0.95 7.33
CA THR A 2 -34.74 -2.03 6.38
C THR A 2 -36.02 -2.40 5.63
N LYS A 3 -36.07 -2.18 4.31
CA LYS A 3 -37.22 -2.55 3.47
C LYS A 3 -36.89 -3.82 2.70
N VAL A 4 -37.42 -4.96 3.17
CA VAL A 4 -37.45 -6.19 2.37
C VAL A 4 -38.53 -6.02 1.28
N THR A 5 -38.19 -6.30 0.03
CA THR A 5 -39.12 -6.20 -1.10
C THR A 5 -39.28 -7.59 -1.70
N PRO A 6 -40.50 -8.15 -1.77
CA PRO A 6 -40.73 -9.43 -2.45
C PRO A 6 -40.51 -9.24 -3.95
N LEU A 7 -39.75 -10.15 -4.56
CA LEU A 7 -39.55 -10.21 -6.01
C LEU A 7 -40.28 -11.43 -6.57
N VAL A 8 -40.91 -11.27 -7.73
CA VAL A 8 -41.45 -12.41 -8.49
C VAL A 8 -40.27 -13.10 -9.18
N LYS A 9 -40.16 -14.43 -9.05
CA LYS A 9 -39.10 -15.23 -9.69
C LYS A 9 -39.34 -15.28 -11.21
N THR A 10 -38.80 -14.31 -11.95
CA THR A 10 -38.84 -14.29 -13.41
C THR A 10 -37.64 -15.06 -13.96
N VAL A 11 -37.84 -16.32 -14.35
CA VAL A 11 -36.77 -17.18 -14.86
C VAL A 11 -36.51 -16.86 -16.35
N LYS A 12 -35.78 -15.76 -16.61
CA LYS A 12 -35.14 -15.54 -17.91
C LYS A 12 -33.70 -16.05 -17.82
N ILE A 13 -33.47 -17.27 -18.31
CA ILE A 13 -32.14 -17.86 -18.42
C ILE A 13 -31.49 -17.26 -19.66
N ASP A 14 -30.39 -16.55 -19.48
CA ASP A 14 -29.58 -15.96 -20.55
C ASP A 14 -28.12 -16.33 -20.26
N PHE A 15 -27.52 -17.15 -21.13
CA PHE A 15 -26.15 -17.63 -20.92
C PHE A 15 -25.16 -16.66 -21.57
N PRO A 16 -24.10 -16.21 -20.87
CA PRO A 16 -23.04 -15.43 -21.49
C PRO A 16 -22.44 -16.20 -22.68
N ALA A 17 -22.58 -15.66 -23.90
CA ALA A 17 -22.27 -16.36 -25.14
C ALA A 17 -20.80 -16.81 -25.22
N GLU A 18 -19.90 -16.06 -24.60
CA GLU A 18 -18.47 -16.38 -24.46
C GLU A 18 -18.22 -17.59 -23.55
N CYS A 19 -19.06 -17.82 -22.54
CA CYS A 19 -18.97 -18.94 -21.61
C CYS A 19 -19.75 -20.19 -22.07
N ALA A 20 -20.75 -20.01 -22.93
CA ALA A 20 -21.57 -21.10 -23.48
C ALA A 20 -20.89 -21.88 -24.61
N LYS A 21 -19.79 -21.35 -25.19
CA LYS A 21 -19.06 -21.99 -26.28
C LYS A 21 -18.42 -23.31 -25.81
N GLY A 22 -18.60 -24.39 -26.57
CA GLY A 22 -18.11 -25.73 -26.22
C GLY A 22 -18.86 -26.38 -25.05
N ARG A 23 -20.09 -25.94 -24.81
CA ARG A 23 -20.98 -26.44 -23.76
C ARG A 23 -22.31 -26.94 -24.36
N ARG A 24 -22.91 -27.90 -23.69
CA ARG A 24 -24.23 -28.48 -23.98
C ARG A 24 -25.11 -28.48 -22.74
N HIS A 25 -26.41 -28.67 -22.94
CA HIS A 25 -27.31 -29.02 -21.84
C HIS A 25 -27.02 -30.42 -21.30
N LEU A 26 -27.51 -30.66 -20.08
CA LEU A 26 -27.51 -31.97 -19.45
C LEU A 26 -28.35 -32.97 -20.26
N SER A 27 -27.88 -34.21 -20.34
CA SER A 27 -28.62 -35.37 -20.85
C SER A 27 -29.60 -35.91 -19.82
N ASP A 28 -30.61 -36.66 -20.27
CA ASP A 28 -31.58 -37.30 -19.38
C ASP A 28 -30.92 -38.21 -18.33
N SER A 29 -29.83 -38.89 -18.68
CA SER A 29 -29.04 -39.69 -17.74
C SER A 29 -28.41 -38.85 -16.63
N GLU A 30 -27.79 -37.71 -16.97
CA GLU A 30 -27.17 -36.80 -16.00
C GLU A 30 -28.24 -36.15 -15.11
N ILE A 31 -29.35 -35.67 -15.70
CA ILE A 31 -30.50 -35.13 -14.95
C ILE A 31 -31.05 -36.18 -13.97
N ASN A 32 -31.15 -37.45 -14.38
CA ASN A 32 -31.60 -38.52 -13.50
C ASN A 32 -30.64 -38.79 -12.34
N ILE A 33 -29.32 -38.73 -12.54
CA ILE A 33 -28.32 -38.85 -11.46
C ILE A 33 -28.46 -37.67 -10.48
N LEU A 34 -28.49 -36.45 -11.01
CA LEU A 34 -28.59 -35.22 -10.22
C LEU A 34 -29.88 -35.20 -9.36
N LYS A 35 -31.01 -35.65 -9.91
CA LYS A 35 -32.29 -35.83 -9.17
C LYS A 35 -32.23 -36.98 -8.16
N LYS A 36 -31.71 -38.16 -8.53
CA LYS A 36 -31.66 -39.35 -7.65
C LYS A 36 -30.82 -39.16 -6.39
N SER A 37 -29.80 -38.28 -6.44
CA SER A 37 -29.00 -37.89 -5.28
C SER A 37 -29.79 -37.15 -4.17
N ASN A 38 -31.09 -36.89 -4.41
CA ASN A 38 -32.13 -36.46 -3.47
C ASN A 38 -31.84 -35.19 -2.66
N THR A 39 -30.85 -34.40 -3.10
CA THR A 39 -30.35 -33.24 -2.37
C THR A 39 -29.97 -32.06 -3.28
N ASN A 40 -29.83 -32.27 -4.60
CA ASN A 40 -29.76 -31.16 -5.56
C ASN A 40 -31.16 -30.61 -5.88
N ARG A 41 -31.27 -29.31 -6.16
CA ARG A 41 -32.52 -28.63 -6.52
C ARG A 41 -32.34 -27.69 -7.71
N ASP A 42 -33.11 -27.94 -8.76
CA ASP A 42 -33.45 -26.99 -9.82
C ASP A 42 -34.86 -27.29 -10.35
N ASP A 43 -35.60 -26.25 -10.76
CA ASP A 43 -36.97 -26.35 -11.25
C ASP A 43 -37.07 -26.92 -12.69
N THR A 44 -36.03 -26.77 -13.51
CA THR A 44 -36.08 -26.96 -14.96
C THR A 44 -34.94 -27.82 -15.54
N TRP A 45 -33.76 -27.78 -14.91
CA TRP A 45 -32.49 -28.33 -15.41
C TRP A 45 -32.02 -27.75 -16.76
N GLN A 46 -32.67 -26.69 -17.25
CA GLN A 46 -32.34 -26.01 -18.52
C GLN A 46 -31.30 -24.90 -18.35
N ASN A 47 -31.10 -24.44 -17.11
CA ASN A 47 -30.15 -23.41 -16.72
C ASN A 47 -28.73 -23.92 -16.45
N ILE A 48 -28.49 -25.23 -16.58
CA ILE A 48 -27.19 -25.85 -16.38
C ILE A 48 -26.58 -26.23 -17.73
N LEU A 49 -25.35 -25.78 -17.96
CA LEU A 49 -24.52 -26.20 -19.09
C LEU A 49 -23.27 -26.94 -18.59
N VAL A 50 -22.88 -27.96 -19.34
CA VAL A 50 -21.72 -28.83 -19.09
C VAL A 50 -20.86 -28.95 -20.35
N PRO A 51 -19.60 -29.41 -20.29
CA PRO A 51 -18.78 -29.62 -21.49
C PRO A 51 -19.44 -30.51 -22.54
N GLU A 52 -19.25 -30.17 -23.82
CA GLU A 52 -19.66 -31.02 -24.95
C GLU A 52 -18.78 -32.27 -25.10
N GLU A 53 -17.55 -32.22 -24.58
CA GLU A 53 -16.61 -33.33 -24.56
C GLU A 53 -17.19 -34.54 -23.81
N LYS A 54 -17.06 -35.73 -24.43
CA LYS A 54 -17.56 -36.98 -23.87
C LYS A 54 -16.78 -37.35 -22.61
N ASP A 55 -17.49 -37.86 -21.60
CA ASP A 55 -16.94 -38.31 -20.32
C ASP A 55 -16.23 -37.20 -19.49
N ALA A 56 -16.32 -35.93 -19.91
CA ALA A 56 -15.73 -34.77 -19.24
C ALA A 56 -16.60 -34.18 -18.11
N PHE A 57 -17.80 -34.72 -17.86
CA PHE A 57 -18.68 -34.31 -16.76
C PHE A 57 -19.22 -35.53 -16.03
N ASP A 58 -18.78 -35.70 -14.79
CA ASP A 58 -19.31 -36.70 -13.87
C ASP A 58 -20.40 -36.09 -12.97
N ALA A 59 -21.66 -36.40 -13.29
CA ALA A 59 -22.83 -35.94 -12.55
C ALA A 59 -22.84 -36.43 -11.08
N ASP A 60 -22.13 -37.51 -10.74
CA ASP A 60 -22.00 -37.98 -9.37
C ASP A 60 -21.15 -37.04 -8.49
N LEU A 61 -20.36 -36.14 -9.07
CA LEU A 61 -19.56 -35.15 -8.33
C LEU A 61 -20.35 -33.88 -7.98
N VAL A 62 -21.63 -33.82 -8.32
CA VAL A 62 -22.52 -32.68 -8.02
C VAL A 62 -23.64 -33.15 -7.08
N ARG A 63 -23.58 -32.79 -5.79
CA ARG A 63 -24.50 -33.29 -4.75
C ARG A 63 -24.90 -32.20 -3.74
N GLY A 64 -26.17 -32.15 -3.33
CA GLY A 64 -26.60 -31.28 -2.22
C GLY A 64 -26.79 -29.79 -2.54
N ASN A 65 -26.85 -29.41 -3.81
CA ASN A 65 -26.80 -28.01 -4.21
C ASN A 65 -28.19 -27.42 -4.52
N GLU A 66 -28.31 -26.10 -4.48
CA GLU A 66 -29.46 -25.38 -5.02
C GLU A 66 -29.00 -24.44 -6.12
N PHE A 67 -29.66 -24.53 -7.28
CA PHE A 67 -29.29 -23.79 -8.48
C PHE A 67 -30.32 -22.69 -8.80
N SER A 68 -29.83 -21.56 -9.27
CA SER A 68 -30.61 -20.39 -9.66
C SER A 68 -29.85 -19.61 -10.73
N GLY A 69 -30.53 -18.72 -11.47
CA GLY A 69 -29.89 -18.03 -12.61
C GLY A 69 -29.32 -19.05 -13.61
N PHE A 70 -28.16 -18.75 -14.22
CA PHE A 70 -27.39 -19.73 -15.00
C PHE A 70 -26.27 -20.40 -14.19
N VAL A 71 -25.92 -21.65 -14.53
CA VAL A 71 -24.71 -22.32 -14.01
C VAL A 71 -23.99 -23.05 -15.14
N ILE A 72 -22.71 -22.76 -15.34
CA ILE A 72 -21.88 -23.36 -16.39
C ILE A 72 -20.71 -24.09 -15.75
N PHE A 73 -20.56 -25.38 -16.05
CA PHE A 73 -19.47 -26.23 -15.58
C PHE A 73 -18.35 -26.36 -16.62
N GLY A 74 -17.10 -26.38 -16.15
CA GLY A 74 -15.95 -26.93 -16.86
C GLY A 74 -15.89 -28.45 -16.76
N ARG A 75 -14.76 -29.03 -17.19
CA ARG A 75 -14.50 -30.47 -16.95
C ARG A 75 -14.65 -30.75 -15.46
N THR A 76 -15.37 -31.81 -15.11
CA THR A 76 -15.64 -32.20 -13.73
C THR A 76 -15.41 -33.70 -13.62
N THR A 77 -14.17 -34.08 -13.27
CA THR A 77 -13.73 -35.49 -13.21
C THR A 77 -13.34 -35.90 -11.78
N PRO A 78 -13.31 -37.20 -11.44
CA PRO A 78 -13.05 -37.68 -10.07
C PRO A 78 -11.56 -37.59 -9.70
N VAL A 79 -11.07 -36.36 -9.55
CA VAL A 79 -9.70 -36.03 -9.16
C VAL A 79 -9.65 -35.39 -7.77
N LEU A 80 -8.59 -35.70 -7.02
CA LEU A 80 -8.29 -35.05 -5.74
C LEU A 80 -7.42 -33.82 -5.96
N LEU A 81 -7.90 -32.64 -5.60
CA LEU A 81 -7.06 -31.46 -5.46
C LEU A 81 -6.39 -31.46 -4.08
N LYS A 82 -5.09 -31.17 -4.06
CA LYS A 82 -4.27 -31.12 -2.83
C LYS A 82 -3.61 -29.76 -2.66
N TYR A 83 -3.77 -29.16 -1.48
CA TYR A 83 -3.02 -27.98 -1.06
C TYR A 83 -2.52 -28.14 0.39
N HIS A 84 -1.21 -28.35 0.54
CA HIS A 84 -0.60 -28.88 1.76
C HIS A 84 -1.34 -30.15 2.22
N ASP A 85 -1.82 -30.20 3.47
CA ASP A 85 -2.54 -31.34 4.05
C ASP A 85 -4.05 -31.34 3.75
N LEU A 86 -4.56 -30.36 2.98
CA LEU A 86 -5.95 -30.35 2.53
C LEU A 86 -6.08 -31.12 1.22
N GLU A 87 -6.81 -32.23 1.26
CA GLU A 87 -7.17 -33.04 0.08
C GLU A 87 -8.69 -33.06 -0.08
N LEU A 88 -9.19 -32.69 -1.25
CA LEU A 88 -10.63 -32.63 -1.55
C LEU A 88 -10.90 -33.13 -2.97
N MET A 89 -11.96 -33.93 -3.13
CA MET A 89 -12.46 -34.34 -4.45
C MET A 89 -13.04 -33.13 -5.19
N ALA A 90 -12.66 -32.97 -6.46
CA ALA A 90 -13.28 -32.02 -7.38
C ALA A 90 -14.77 -32.31 -7.55
N GLY A 91 -15.57 -31.26 -7.73
CA GLY A 91 -17.02 -31.32 -7.71
C GLY A 91 -17.66 -30.22 -6.89
N VAL A 92 -18.99 -30.21 -6.88
CA VAL A 92 -19.82 -29.17 -6.26
C VAL A 92 -20.75 -29.81 -5.23
N TYR A 93 -20.59 -29.41 -3.97
CA TYR A 93 -21.18 -30.10 -2.83
C TYR A 93 -21.85 -29.12 -1.85
N ASN A 94 -23.10 -29.38 -1.48
CA ASN A 94 -23.83 -28.72 -0.38
C ASN A 94 -23.87 -27.18 -0.45
N SER A 95 -23.98 -26.61 -1.64
CA SER A 95 -23.78 -25.17 -1.91
C SER A 95 -24.96 -24.56 -2.68
N TYR A 96 -25.21 -23.26 -2.48
CA TYR A 96 -26.14 -22.49 -3.33
C TYR A 96 -25.34 -21.80 -4.45
N LEU A 97 -25.71 -22.00 -5.71
CA LEU A 97 -25.05 -21.40 -6.87
C LEU A 97 -26.06 -20.58 -7.69
N GLN A 98 -25.70 -19.32 -7.98
CA GLN A 98 -26.45 -18.44 -8.85
C GLN A 98 -25.54 -17.67 -9.81
N ASP A 99 -25.84 -17.71 -11.12
CA ASP A 99 -25.10 -16.93 -12.14
C ASP A 99 -23.58 -17.22 -12.08
N VAL A 100 -23.22 -18.51 -12.01
CA VAL A 100 -21.84 -18.99 -11.78
C VAL A 100 -21.27 -19.68 -13.04
N VAL A 101 -20.00 -19.41 -13.32
CA VAL A 101 -19.17 -20.21 -14.24
C VAL A 101 -18.04 -20.85 -13.45
N LEU A 102 -17.87 -22.17 -13.59
CA LEU A 102 -16.77 -22.93 -13.01
C LEU A 102 -15.79 -23.36 -14.10
N GLY A 103 -14.49 -23.20 -13.83
CA GLY A 103 -13.44 -23.80 -14.64
C GLY A 103 -13.22 -25.27 -14.33
N ASP A 104 -12.27 -25.89 -15.01
CA ASP A 104 -12.03 -27.33 -14.93
C ASP A 104 -11.58 -27.79 -13.52
N ASP A 105 -12.13 -28.93 -13.11
CA ASP A 105 -11.80 -29.72 -11.93
C ASP A 105 -11.74 -28.92 -10.62
N CYS A 106 -12.64 -27.93 -10.47
CA CYS A 106 -12.77 -27.13 -9.25
C CYS A 106 -13.42 -27.89 -8.09
N VAL A 107 -13.11 -27.47 -6.86
CA VAL A 107 -13.75 -27.93 -5.63
C VAL A 107 -14.62 -26.79 -5.08
N VAL A 108 -15.93 -26.97 -5.03
CA VAL A 108 -16.87 -26.03 -4.38
C VAL A 108 -17.64 -26.79 -3.31
N ARG A 109 -17.31 -26.61 -2.02
CA ARG A 109 -17.81 -27.50 -0.96
C ARG A 109 -18.26 -26.75 0.28
N ASN A 110 -19.56 -26.83 0.56
CA ASN A 110 -20.27 -26.08 1.59
C ASN A 110 -20.06 -24.55 1.45
N VAL A 111 -20.35 -23.99 0.27
CA VAL A 111 -20.45 -22.53 0.08
C VAL A 111 -21.91 -22.12 0.20
N LYS A 112 -22.31 -21.44 1.29
CA LYS A 112 -23.73 -21.24 1.61
C LYS A 112 -24.46 -20.27 0.69
N TYR A 113 -23.75 -19.34 0.07
CA TYR A 113 -24.26 -18.49 -1.00
C TYR A 113 -23.12 -18.17 -1.97
N PHE A 114 -23.18 -18.67 -3.21
CA PHE A 114 -22.21 -18.38 -4.28
C PHE A 114 -22.93 -17.74 -5.46
N CYS A 115 -22.70 -16.44 -5.70
CA CYS A 115 -23.52 -15.66 -6.62
C CYS A 115 -22.70 -14.70 -7.50
N ASN A 116 -22.90 -14.78 -8.82
CA ASN A 116 -22.31 -13.91 -9.85
C ASN A 116 -20.76 -13.95 -9.86
N TYR A 117 -20.18 -15.13 -10.12
CA TYR A 117 -18.73 -15.35 -10.21
C TYR A 117 -18.33 -16.22 -11.39
N ARG A 118 -17.10 -16.01 -11.87
CA ARG A 118 -16.40 -16.90 -12.79
C ARG A 118 -15.12 -17.39 -12.12
N THR A 119 -14.98 -18.71 -11.96
CA THR A 119 -13.71 -19.32 -11.54
C THR A 119 -12.98 -19.86 -12.76
N ALA A 120 -11.65 -19.80 -12.72
CA ALA A 120 -10.79 -20.58 -13.61
C ALA A 120 -10.58 -21.99 -13.02
N GLU A 121 -9.50 -22.66 -13.39
CA GLU A 121 -9.28 -24.10 -13.16
C GLU A 121 -8.71 -24.42 -11.77
N ARG A 122 -8.99 -25.62 -11.25
CA ARG A 122 -8.40 -26.18 -10.02
C ARG A 122 -8.54 -25.29 -8.78
N VAL A 123 -9.59 -24.47 -8.74
CA VAL A 123 -9.90 -23.59 -7.60
C VAL A 123 -10.47 -24.40 -6.45
N ILE A 124 -10.05 -24.13 -5.20
CA ILE A 124 -10.59 -24.76 -3.99
C ILE A 124 -11.37 -23.75 -3.16
N LEU A 125 -12.68 -23.96 -3.02
CA LEU A 125 -13.61 -23.21 -2.15
C LEU A 125 -14.19 -24.14 -1.08
N PHE A 126 -13.73 -24.05 0.17
CA PHE A 126 -14.21 -24.91 1.28
C PHE A 126 -13.78 -24.39 2.65
N ASN A 127 -14.62 -24.11 3.65
CA ASN A 127 -16.08 -23.98 3.73
C ASN A 127 -16.37 -22.48 3.92
N ILE A 128 -17.26 -21.87 3.13
CA ILE A 128 -17.42 -20.40 3.01
C ILE A 128 -18.89 -20.01 3.20
N GLN A 129 -19.19 -18.92 3.90
CA GLN A 129 -20.59 -18.52 4.11
C GLN A 129 -21.14 -17.75 2.90
N GLU A 130 -20.54 -16.61 2.55
CA GLU A 130 -20.97 -15.79 1.40
C GLU A 130 -19.81 -15.51 0.43
N ILE A 131 -20.03 -15.86 -0.84
CA ILE A 131 -19.27 -15.41 -2.00
C ILE A 131 -20.25 -14.72 -2.95
N SER A 132 -20.26 -13.39 -3.03
CA SER A 132 -21.23 -12.64 -3.86
C SER A 132 -20.59 -11.47 -4.62
N CYS A 133 -21.10 -11.12 -5.80
CA CYS A 133 -20.64 -9.96 -6.54
C CYS A 133 -21.81 -9.15 -7.05
N THR A 134 -21.80 -7.83 -6.86
CA THR A 134 -22.76 -6.96 -7.54
C THR A 134 -22.37 -6.74 -9.00
N TYR A 135 -23.38 -6.46 -9.83
CA TYR A 135 -23.21 -6.11 -11.25
C TYR A 135 -22.55 -4.73 -11.50
N HIS A 136 -22.30 -3.95 -10.44
CA HIS A 136 -21.64 -2.63 -10.49
C HIS A 136 -20.35 -2.59 -9.64
N SER A 137 -19.72 -3.74 -9.41
CA SER A 137 -18.49 -3.87 -8.64
C SER A 137 -17.31 -3.15 -9.30
N LYS A 138 -16.37 -2.69 -8.48
CA LYS A 138 -15.17 -1.93 -8.92
C LYS A 138 -13.86 -2.60 -8.48
N PHE A 139 -13.95 -3.65 -7.67
CA PHE A 139 -12.80 -4.42 -7.14
C PHE A 139 -11.74 -3.53 -6.47
N GLY A 140 -12.18 -2.46 -5.82
CA GLY A 140 -11.31 -1.48 -5.15
C GLY A 140 -10.77 -0.35 -6.04
N ASN A 141 -10.99 -0.39 -7.36
CA ASN A 141 -10.59 0.67 -8.29
C ASN A 141 -11.45 1.93 -8.12
N GLY A 142 -10.87 3.11 -8.33
CA GLY A 142 -11.51 4.44 -8.20
C GLY A 142 -12.38 4.85 -9.40
N ILE A 143 -13.08 3.91 -10.01
CA ILE A 143 -13.91 4.13 -11.22
C ILE A 143 -15.40 4.25 -10.86
N LEU A 144 -16.19 4.75 -11.82
CA LEU A 144 -17.66 4.73 -11.79
C LEU A 144 -18.22 3.93 -12.96
N LYS A 145 -19.35 3.26 -12.72
CA LYS A 145 -20.24 2.70 -13.75
C LYS A 145 -21.20 3.77 -14.28
N GLU A 146 -21.82 3.49 -15.42
CA GLU A 146 -22.78 4.40 -16.05
C GLU A 146 -24.00 4.62 -15.12
N GLY A 147 -24.35 5.89 -14.86
CA GLY A 147 -25.46 6.29 -13.98
C GLY A 147 -25.15 6.38 -12.48
N GLU A 148 -23.96 5.98 -12.02
CA GLU A 148 -23.54 6.18 -10.62
C GLU A 148 -23.19 7.64 -10.30
N LYS A 149 -23.22 8.00 -9.02
CA LYS A 149 -22.86 9.34 -8.54
C LYS A 149 -21.39 9.40 -8.15
N GLU A 150 -20.80 10.60 -8.21
CA GLU A 150 -19.42 10.81 -7.74
C GLU A 150 -19.23 10.49 -6.24
N SER A 151 -20.30 10.54 -5.44
CA SER A 151 -20.32 10.04 -4.04
C SER A 151 -20.00 8.54 -3.90
N ASP A 152 -20.17 7.78 -4.99
CA ASP A 152 -20.03 6.33 -5.03
C ASP A 152 -18.63 5.91 -5.52
N ARG A 153 -17.74 6.89 -5.78
CA ARG A 153 -16.35 6.68 -6.16
C ARG A 153 -15.47 6.49 -4.92
N ILE A 154 -14.57 5.52 -5.00
CA ILE A 154 -13.55 5.31 -3.98
C ILE A 154 -12.33 6.20 -4.28
N TRP A 155 -12.09 7.15 -3.38
CA TRP A 155 -10.86 7.94 -3.30
C TRP A 155 -9.98 7.42 -2.15
N ILE A 156 -8.65 7.54 -2.28
CA ILE A 156 -7.70 7.30 -1.18
C ILE A 156 -7.07 8.63 -0.78
N GLY A 157 -7.39 9.11 0.42
CA GLY A 157 -6.83 10.32 1.02
C GLY A 157 -5.39 10.15 1.47
N VAL A 158 -4.42 10.22 0.56
CA VAL A 158 -3.00 10.10 0.92
C VAL A 158 -2.42 11.41 1.45
N GLY A 159 -1.50 11.33 2.42
CA GLY A 159 -0.68 12.46 2.86
C GLY A 159 -1.38 13.42 3.84
N ASN A 160 -2.58 13.93 3.56
CA ASN A 160 -3.30 14.81 4.49
C ASN A 160 -4.72 14.30 4.80
N GLU A 161 -5.27 14.72 5.95
CA GLU A 161 -6.55 14.22 6.48
C GLU A 161 -7.79 14.89 5.88
N ASN A 162 -7.62 15.98 5.12
CA ASN A 162 -8.71 16.74 4.48
C ASN A 162 -9.01 16.34 3.02
N ASP A 163 -8.47 15.19 2.59
CA ASP A 163 -8.59 14.60 1.24
C ASP A 163 -8.16 15.50 0.05
N LYS A 164 -7.59 16.70 0.28
CA LYS A 164 -7.09 17.56 -0.82
C LYS A 164 -5.95 16.94 -1.61
N ARG A 165 -5.25 15.96 -1.03
CA ARG A 165 -4.23 15.15 -1.70
C ARG A 165 -4.72 13.82 -2.26
N ALA A 166 -6.02 13.54 -2.20
CA ALA A 166 -6.57 12.24 -2.58
C ALA A 166 -6.28 11.85 -4.05
N VAL A 167 -6.19 10.53 -4.27
CA VAL A 167 -5.91 9.89 -5.56
C VAL A 167 -6.90 8.76 -5.81
N LEU A 168 -7.10 8.36 -7.08
CA LEU A 168 -7.95 7.22 -7.42
C LEU A 168 -7.11 5.94 -7.53
N PRO A 169 -7.44 4.87 -6.80
CA PRO A 169 -6.74 3.59 -6.90
C PRO A 169 -6.97 2.92 -8.26
N PHE A 170 -5.93 2.29 -8.79
CA PHE A 170 -5.98 1.38 -9.94
C PHE A 170 -5.00 0.22 -9.75
N GLU A 171 -5.25 -0.94 -10.37
CA GLU A 171 -4.55 -2.21 -10.06
C GLU A 171 -3.01 -2.11 -10.11
N ASP A 172 -2.45 -1.42 -11.11
CA ASP A 172 -1.00 -1.29 -11.29
C ASP A 172 -0.36 -0.10 -10.55
N MET A 173 -1.10 0.63 -9.71
CA MET A 173 -0.61 1.84 -9.03
C MET A 173 0.65 1.58 -8.18
N ILE A 174 1.70 2.35 -8.45
CA ILE A 174 2.91 2.42 -7.62
C ILE A 174 2.98 3.75 -6.84
N PRO A 175 3.80 3.84 -5.77
CA PRO A 175 3.92 5.08 -4.99
C PRO A 175 4.32 6.32 -5.80
N ALA A 176 5.00 6.15 -6.94
CA ALA A 176 5.34 7.24 -7.85
C ALA A 176 4.10 7.90 -8.47
N ASP A 177 3.11 7.11 -8.92
CA ASP A 177 1.86 7.63 -9.50
C ASP A 177 1.07 8.42 -8.46
N ALA A 178 0.92 7.83 -7.28
CA ALA A 178 0.26 8.46 -6.13
C ALA A 178 1.00 9.73 -5.68
N PHE A 179 2.33 9.78 -5.75
CA PHE A 179 3.11 10.97 -5.45
C PHE A 179 2.84 12.10 -6.44
N ILE A 180 2.98 11.85 -7.75
CA ILE A 180 2.76 12.88 -8.76
C ILE A 180 1.32 13.40 -8.66
N TRP A 181 0.33 12.51 -8.60
CA TRP A 181 -1.09 12.91 -8.49
C TRP A 181 -1.39 13.70 -7.21
N SER A 182 -0.88 13.27 -6.05
CA SER A 182 -1.13 13.96 -4.76
C SER A 182 -0.41 15.30 -4.61
N ARG A 183 0.61 15.59 -5.44
CA ARG A 183 1.46 16.79 -5.34
C ARG A 183 1.05 17.91 -6.29
N TYR A 184 0.89 17.64 -7.57
CA TYR A 184 0.59 18.66 -8.59
C TYR A 184 -0.90 19.00 -8.65
N LYS A 185 -1.48 19.43 -7.52
CA LYS A 185 -2.92 19.70 -7.38
C LYS A 185 -3.39 20.99 -8.06
N ASP A 186 -2.47 21.92 -8.34
CA ASP A 186 -2.75 23.18 -9.02
C ASP A 186 -2.78 23.03 -10.56
N ASP A 187 -2.35 21.88 -11.10
CA ASP A 187 -2.41 21.56 -12.54
C ASP A 187 -3.72 20.81 -12.85
N GLU A 188 -4.78 21.57 -13.10
CA GLU A 188 -6.13 21.04 -13.38
C GLU A 188 -6.16 20.06 -14.57
N LEU A 189 -5.38 20.33 -15.62
CA LEU A 189 -5.31 19.48 -16.81
C LEU A 189 -4.69 18.12 -16.47
N LEU A 190 -3.57 18.12 -15.73
CA LEU A 190 -2.92 16.89 -15.28
C LEU A 190 -3.84 16.09 -14.34
N GLN A 191 -4.53 16.75 -13.40
CA GLN A 191 -5.50 16.10 -12.52
C GLN A 191 -6.65 15.46 -13.32
N GLN A 192 -7.17 16.14 -14.35
CA GLN A 192 -8.18 15.57 -15.26
C GLN A 192 -7.64 14.33 -16.00
N ARG A 193 -6.40 14.38 -16.52
CA ARG A 193 -5.82 13.23 -17.24
C ARG A 193 -5.65 12.01 -16.36
N PHE A 194 -5.26 12.15 -15.09
CA PHE A 194 -5.20 11.00 -14.17
C PHE A 194 -6.56 10.35 -13.93
N MET A 195 -7.64 11.14 -13.81
CA MET A 195 -9.00 10.62 -13.73
C MET A 195 -9.38 9.87 -15.02
N GLU A 196 -9.16 10.48 -16.20
CA GLU A 196 -9.45 9.85 -17.49
C GLU A 196 -8.67 8.53 -17.69
N MET A 197 -7.39 8.48 -17.31
CA MET A 197 -6.57 7.27 -17.40
C MET A 197 -7.11 6.16 -16.49
N THR A 198 -7.45 6.51 -15.24
CA THR A 198 -8.02 5.56 -14.28
C THR A 198 -9.35 5.00 -14.78
N GLU A 199 -10.23 5.84 -15.31
CA GLU A 199 -11.53 5.40 -15.83
C GLU A 199 -11.45 4.57 -17.11
N ARG A 200 -10.42 4.75 -17.95
CA ARG A 200 -10.20 3.93 -19.16
C ARG A 200 -9.75 2.50 -18.87
N SER A 201 -9.30 2.21 -17.64
CA SER A 201 -8.87 0.85 -17.24
C SER A 201 -9.98 -0.21 -17.32
N ASN A 202 -11.24 0.21 -17.30
CA ASN A 202 -12.39 -0.66 -17.11
C ASN A 202 -13.61 -0.20 -17.91
N THR A 203 -14.48 -1.14 -18.30
CA THR A 203 -15.75 -0.82 -18.95
C THR A 203 -16.77 -0.24 -17.97
N LYS A 204 -17.33 0.93 -18.31
CA LYS A 204 -18.43 1.55 -17.54
C LYS A 204 -19.80 0.91 -17.78
N LYS A 205 -19.96 0.18 -18.90
CA LYS A 205 -21.25 -0.27 -19.44
C LYS A 205 -21.62 -1.70 -19.13
N LEU A 206 -20.64 -2.60 -19.07
CA LEU A 206 -20.91 -4.01 -18.83
C LEU A 206 -21.09 -4.27 -17.34
N ASP A 207 -22.07 -5.10 -17.04
CA ASP A 207 -22.26 -5.72 -15.73
C ASP A 207 -20.99 -6.47 -15.31
N THR A 208 -20.68 -6.45 -14.02
CA THR A 208 -19.51 -7.12 -13.45
C THR A 208 -19.88 -8.41 -12.76
N TYR A 209 -18.97 -9.37 -12.87
CA TYR A 209 -18.95 -10.63 -12.13
C TYR A 209 -17.65 -10.73 -11.34
N GLY A 210 -17.68 -11.46 -10.22
CA GLY A 210 -16.48 -11.71 -9.43
C GLY A 210 -15.56 -12.70 -10.14
N ILE A 211 -14.25 -12.62 -9.88
CA ILE A 211 -13.23 -13.41 -10.58
C ILE A 211 -12.38 -14.16 -9.56
N ILE A 212 -12.17 -15.46 -9.79
CA ILE A 212 -11.22 -16.28 -9.04
C ILE A 212 -10.37 -17.07 -10.05
N GLU A 213 -9.11 -16.68 -10.21
CA GLU A 213 -8.17 -17.30 -11.14
C GLU A 213 -7.63 -18.66 -10.65
N SER A 214 -6.89 -19.35 -11.52
CA SER A 214 -6.53 -20.76 -11.35
C SER A 214 -5.68 -21.04 -10.11
N ASP A 215 -5.83 -22.25 -9.58
CA ASP A 215 -5.06 -22.77 -8.45
C ASP A 215 -5.18 -21.92 -7.15
N ALA A 216 -6.18 -21.03 -7.08
CA ALA A 216 -6.51 -20.27 -5.89
C ALA A 216 -7.22 -21.14 -4.84
N VAL A 217 -6.88 -20.93 -3.56
CA VAL A 217 -7.39 -21.72 -2.43
C VAL A 217 -7.99 -20.80 -1.39
N ILE A 218 -9.32 -20.78 -1.31
CA ILE A 218 -10.11 -19.94 -0.41
C ILE A 218 -10.85 -20.84 0.59
N LYS A 219 -10.43 -20.80 1.86
CA LYS A 219 -10.97 -21.67 2.91
C LYS A 219 -11.37 -20.96 4.20
N ASN A 220 -12.43 -21.47 4.83
CA ASN A 220 -12.92 -21.08 6.16
C ASN A 220 -13.11 -19.55 6.35
N THR A 221 -13.35 -18.81 5.27
CA THR A 221 -13.59 -17.36 5.25
C THR A 221 -15.10 -17.09 5.39
N THR A 222 -15.47 -15.99 6.03
CA THR A 222 -16.87 -15.65 6.28
C THR A 222 -17.51 -14.98 5.05
N LEU A 223 -16.98 -13.83 4.63
CA LEU A 223 -17.54 -13.00 3.57
C LEU A 223 -16.47 -12.62 2.55
N LEU A 224 -16.70 -12.99 1.29
CA LEU A 224 -15.95 -12.53 0.12
C LEU A 224 -16.95 -11.89 -0.86
N LYS A 225 -16.90 -10.56 -0.99
CA LYS A 225 -17.89 -9.77 -1.71
C LYS A 225 -17.22 -8.80 -2.69
N ASP A 226 -17.73 -8.74 -3.91
CA ASP A 226 -17.27 -7.78 -4.93
C ASP A 226 -15.73 -7.89 -5.13
N ALA A 227 -15.20 -9.11 -5.35
CA ALA A 227 -13.77 -9.40 -5.29
C ALA A 227 -13.19 -10.01 -6.58
N LYS A 228 -11.96 -9.59 -6.91
CA LYS A 228 -11.11 -10.15 -7.97
C LYS A 228 -9.89 -10.81 -7.32
N ILE A 229 -9.74 -12.13 -7.47
CA ILE A 229 -8.71 -12.95 -6.82
C ILE A 229 -7.79 -13.55 -7.88
N GLY A 230 -6.52 -13.18 -7.86
CA GLY A 230 -5.50 -13.66 -8.79
C GLY A 230 -5.04 -15.11 -8.52
N SER A 231 -4.35 -15.67 -9.50
CA SER A 231 -3.90 -17.07 -9.51
C SER A 231 -2.99 -17.44 -8.33
N ASN A 232 -3.07 -18.69 -7.90
CA ASN A 232 -2.31 -19.24 -6.75
C ASN A 232 -2.50 -18.48 -5.42
N CYS A 233 -3.54 -17.63 -5.30
CA CYS A 233 -3.81 -16.89 -4.07
C CYS A 233 -4.28 -17.83 -2.95
N TYR A 234 -3.81 -17.61 -1.73
CA TYR A 234 -4.21 -18.38 -0.56
C TYR A 234 -4.95 -17.51 0.46
N ILE A 235 -6.23 -17.81 0.68
CA ILE A 235 -7.09 -17.10 1.63
C ILE A 235 -7.59 -18.10 2.68
N LYS A 236 -7.28 -17.87 3.96
CA LYS A 236 -7.73 -18.70 5.08
C LYS A 236 -8.28 -17.86 6.21
N GLY A 237 -9.54 -18.06 6.57
CA GLY A 237 -10.10 -17.50 7.82
C GLY A 237 -10.36 -15.99 7.82
N ALA A 238 -10.41 -15.34 6.65
CA ALA A 238 -10.73 -13.91 6.57
C ALA A 238 -12.18 -13.65 7.02
N PHE A 239 -12.42 -12.50 7.66
CA PHE A 239 -13.76 -12.15 8.15
C PHE A 239 -14.54 -11.33 7.12
N LYS A 240 -13.89 -10.39 6.45
CA LYS A 240 -14.52 -9.54 5.44
C LYS A 240 -13.53 -9.17 4.35
N LEU A 241 -13.79 -9.61 3.13
CA LEU A 241 -13.11 -9.16 1.93
C LEU A 241 -14.18 -8.49 1.07
N LYS A 242 -14.18 -7.15 0.94
CA LYS A 242 -15.24 -6.42 0.22
C LYS A 242 -14.72 -5.35 -0.74
N ASN A 243 -15.11 -5.42 -2.01
CA ASN A 243 -14.72 -4.47 -3.05
C ASN A 243 -13.19 -4.36 -3.14
N ILE A 244 -12.54 -5.48 -3.46
CA ILE A 244 -11.07 -5.59 -3.48
C ILE A 244 -10.55 -6.33 -4.71
N THR A 245 -9.29 -6.04 -5.03
CA THR A 245 -8.45 -6.88 -5.91
C THR A 245 -7.31 -7.45 -5.09
N ILE A 246 -7.10 -8.76 -5.16
CA ILE A 246 -5.90 -9.43 -4.65
C ILE A 246 -5.10 -9.93 -5.84
N LEU A 247 -4.05 -9.19 -6.19
CA LEU A 247 -3.09 -9.56 -7.23
C LEU A 247 -2.20 -10.69 -6.71
N SER A 248 -2.09 -11.77 -7.48
CA SER A 248 -1.36 -12.98 -7.12
C SER A 248 -0.95 -13.71 -8.39
N SER A 249 0.13 -14.49 -8.32
CA SER A 249 0.59 -15.37 -9.40
C SER A 249 1.38 -16.55 -8.82
N ALA A 250 1.72 -17.54 -9.64
CA ALA A 250 2.57 -18.66 -9.25
C ALA A 250 3.96 -18.22 -8.73
N ASP A 251 4.54 -17.18 -9.33
CA ASP A 251 5.84 -16.61 -8.95
C ASP A 251 5.79 -15.69 -7.72
N GLU A 252 4.67 -14.99 -7.53
CA GLU A 252 4.44 -14.02 -6.45
C GLU A 252 3.08 -14.25 -5.77
N PRO A 253 2.88 -15.39 -5.07
CA PRO A 253 1.60 -15.77 -4.50
C PRO A 253 1.24 -14.93 -3.27
N SER A 254 0.09 -14.24 -3.34
CA SER A 254 -0.42 -13.40 -2.26
C SER A 254 -1.28 -14.18 -1.28
N GLN A 255 -1.25 -13.79 -0.01
CA GLN A 255 -1.87 -14.55 1.07
C GLN A 255 -2.66 -13.67 2.05
N VAL A 256 -3.85 -14.12 2.42
CA VAL A 256 -4.71 -13.49 3.43
C VAL A 256 -5.10 -14.50 4.51
N GLY A 257 -4.80 -14.18 5.76
CA GLY A 257 -4.98 -15.06 6.91
C GLY A 257 -6.15 -14.71 7.83
N GLU A 258 -6.09 -15.29 9.02
CA GLU A 258 -7.22 -15.37 9.94
C GLU A 258 -7.61 -14.02 10.55
N GLY A 259 -8.93 -13.76 10.58
CA GLY A 259 -9.54 -12.57 11.16
C GLY A 259 -9.34 -11.28 10.37
N VAL A 260 -8.76 -11.35 9.17
CA VAL A 260 -8.45 -10.16 8.37
C VAL A 260 -9.72 -9.51 7.79
N GLU A 261 -9.74 -8.18 7.79
CA GLU A 261 -10.75 -7.38 7.08
C GLU A 261 -10.10 -6.44 6.04
N LEU A 262 -10.42 -6.61 4.76
CA LEU A 262 -9.98 -5.75 3.66
C LEU A 262 -11.21 -5.16 2.95
N VAL A 263 -11.29 -3.83 2.87
CA VAL A 263 -12.42 -3.11 2.27
C VAL A 263 -11.96 -1.99 1.35
N ASN A 264 -12.49 -1.94 0.12
CA ASN A 264 -12.20 -0.89 -0.88
C ASN A 264 -10.69 -0.73 -1.15
N GLY A 265 -10.03 -1.71 -1.76
CA GLY A 265 -8.58 -1.60 -1.97
C GLY A 265 -7.94 -2.72 -2.77
N ILE A 266 -6.64 -2.54 -3.03
CA ILE A 266 -5.83 -3.39 -3.90
C ILE A 266 -4.64 -3.94 -3.12
N LEU A 267 -4.47 -5.26 -3.13
CA LEU A 267 -3.35 -5.97 -2.52
C LEU A 267 -2.43 -6.50 -3.64
N GLY A 268 -1.20 -5.98 -3.70
CA GLY A 268 -0.21 -6.33 -4.71
C GLY A 268 0.42 -7.72 -4.56
N TYR A 269 1.05 -8.18 -5.63
CA TYR A 269 1.68 -9.50 -5.76
C TYR A 269 2.64 -9.87 -4.62
N GLY A 270 2.63 -11.13 -4.19
CA GLY A 270 3.48 -11.69 -3.14
C GLY A 270 3.21 -11.16 -1.73
N SER A 271 2.19 -10.33 -1.54
CA SER A 271 1.91 -9.66 -0.27
C SER A 271 1.12 -10.53 0.71
N LYS A 272 1.31 -10.28 2.00
CA LYS A 272 0.86 -11.16 3.09
C LYS A 272 0.16 -10.38 4.20
N VAL A 273 -1.15 -10.57 4.32
CA VAL A 273 -1.99 -9.94 5.34
C VAL A 273 -2.48 -10.99 6.34
N PHE A 274 -2.15 -10.87 7.63
CA PHE A 274 -2.39 -11.93 8.62
C PHE A 274 -2.77 -11.40 10.00
N TYR A 275 -3.34 -12.29 10.83
CA TYR A 275 -3.55 -12.09 12.27
C TYR A 275 -4.37 -10.82 12.57
N GLN A 276 -5.63 -10.80 12.14
CA GLN A 276 -6.60 -9.73 12.44
C GLN A 276 -6.19 -8.32 11.95
N ALA A 277 -5.30 -8.24 10.96
CA ALA A 277 -4.99 -6.98 10.29
C ALA A 277 -6.22 -6.43 9.55
N VAL A 278 -6.37 -5.10 9.53
CA VAL A 278 -7.49 -4.39 8.89
C VAL A 278 -6.95 -3.36 7.90
N ALA A 279 -7.50 -3.33 6.69
CA ALA A 279 -7.21 -2.25 5.74
C ALA A 279 -8.48 -1.72 5.05
N VAL A 280 -8.59 -0.39 4.95
CA VAL A 280 -9.75 0.30 4.37
C VAL A 280 -9.29 1.46 3.49
N ARG A 281 -9.72 1.50 2.22
CA ARG A 281 -9.27 2.51 1.22
C ARG A 281 -7.75 2.51 1.09
N PHE A 282 -7.22 1.46 0.46
CA PHE A 282 -5.79 1.17 0.44
C PHE A 282 -5.28 0.70 -0.92
N VAL A 283 -3.99 0.97 -1.18
CA VAL A 283 -3.18 0.21 -2.14
C VAL A 283 -1.95 -0.30 -1.39
N ILE A 284 -1.73 -1.61 -1.40
CA ILE A 284 -0.54 -2.25 -0.85
C ILE A 284 0.28 -2.77 -2.04
N GLY A 285 1.55 -2.38 -2.13
CA GLY A 285 2.48 -2.78 -3.19
C GLY A 285 2.89 -4.25 -3.15
N ARG A 286 3.96 -4.59 -3.89
CA ARG A 286 4.48 -5.96 -4.00
C ARG A 286 5.31 -6.39 -2.79
N ASN A 287 5.20 -7.65 -2.39
CA ASN A 287 5.94 -8.27 -1.27
C ASN A 287 5.82 -7.50 0.07
N CYS A 288 4.66 -6.90 0.32
CA CYS A 288 4.37 -6.20 1.56
C CYS A 288 3.80 -7.13 2.63
N GLN A 289 3.94 -6.76 3.90
CA GLN A 289 3.46 -7.53 5.04
C GLN A 289 2.65 -6.65 5.98
N LEU A 290 1.39 -7.03 6.26
CA LEU A 290 0.51 -6.35 7.21
C LEU A 290 0.01 -7.37 8.25
N LYS A 291 0.36 -7.19 9.52
CA LYS A 291 0.19 -8.26 10.53
C LYS A 291 -0.27 -7.78 11.91
N TYR A 292 -0.75 -8.73 12.70
CA TYR A 292 -0.92 -8.62 14.16
C TYR A 292 -1.78 -7.44 14.59
N GLY A 293 -2.97 -7.29 14.00
CA GLY A 293 -3.90 -6.20 14.31
C GLY A 293 -3.51 -4.83 13.75
N ALA A 294 -2.52 -4.75 12.85
CA ALA A 294 -2.18 -3.51 12.16
C ALA A 294 -3.39 -2.96 11.37
N ARG A 295 -3.60 -1.64 11.46
CA ARG A 295 -4.70 -0.91 10.83
C ARG A 295 -4.14 0.04 9.76
N LEU A 296 -4.47 -0.20 8.49
CA LEU A 296 -4.02 0.59 7.34
C LEU A 296 -5.21 1.29 6.67
N LEU A 297 -5.36 2.59 6.89
CA LEU A 297 -6.53 3.38 6.51
C LEU A 297 -6.11 4.51 5.56
N ASN A 298 -6.84 4.74 4.47
CA ASN A 298 -6.57 5.84 3.52
C ASN A 298 -5.10 5.89 3.06
N SER A 299 -4.47 4.75 2.77
CA SER A 299 -3.01 4.71 2.64
C SER A 299 -2.51 3.92 1.42
N VAL A 300 -1.46 4.44 0.80
CA VAL A 300 -0.65 3.73 -0.20
C VAL A 300 0.64 3.25 0.47
N LEU A 301 0.86 1.94 0.50
CA LEU A 301 2.01 1.29 1.14
C LEU A 301 2.92 0.66 0.08
N GLY A 302 4.05 1.30 -0.19
CA GLY A 302 5.01 0.88 -1.20
C GLY A 302 5.72 -0.45 -0.92
N ASP A 303 6.23 -1.05 -1.99
CA ASP A 303 6.85 -2.37 -2.06
C ASP A 303 7.80 -2.75 -0.90
N ASN A 304 7.88 -4.05 -0.61
CA ASN A 304 8.78 -4.64 0.39
C ASN A 304 8.64 -4.07 1.82
N SER A 305 7.53 -3.40 2.13
CA SER A 305 7.29 -2.79 3.45
C SER A 305 6.65 -3.76 4.44
N THR A 306 7.00 -3.62 5.72
CA THR A 306 6.45 -4.44 6.82
C THR A 306 5.81 -3.56 7.88
N VAL A 307 4.53 -3.79 8.12
CA VAL A 307 3.67 -3.08 9.06
C VAL A 307 3.07 -4.09 10.03
N SER A 308 3.20 -3.87 11.33
CA SER A 308 2.70 -4.79 12.37
C SER A 308 2.26 -4.06 13.64
N CYS A 309 1.13 -4.48 14.19
CA CYS A 309 0.53 -3.98 15.44
C CYS A 309 0.10 -2.50 15.49
N CYS A 310 0.45 -1.67 14.51
CA CYS A 310 0.31 -0.21 14.55
C CYS A 310 -0.86 0.35 13.73
N GLU A 311 -1.16 1.63 13.93
CA GLU A 311 -2.18 2.38 13.16
C GLU A 311 -1.54 3.38 12.18
N LEU A 312 -1.92 3.25 10.91
CA LEU A 312 -1.51 4.08 9.79
C LEU A 312 -2.77 4.70 9.16
N LEU A 313 -2.89 6.04 9.16
CA LEU A 313 -4.03 6.78 8.59
C LEU A 313 -3.58 7.90 7.65
N ASN A 314 -4.18 7.99 6.46
CA ASN A 314 -3.94 9.04 5.47
C ASN A 314 -2.45 9.20 5.08
N ASN A 315 -1.81 8.13 4.57
CA ASN A 315 -0.37 8.14 4.28
C ASN A 315 0.00 7.80 2.82
N LEU A 316 1.09 8.40 2.35
CA LEU A 316 1.85 7.94 1.19
C LEU A 316 3.21 7.41 1.63
N ILE A 317 3.37 6.08 1.62
CA ILE A 317 4.57 5.41 2.12
C ILE A 317 5.30 4.77 0.95
N PHE A 318 6.55 5.15 0.76
CA PHE A 318 7.43 4.57 -0.26
C PHE A 318 8.09 3.27 0.21
N PRO A 319 8.72 2.49 -0.69
CA PRO A 319 9.20 1.15 -0.41
C PRO A 319 10.16 0.99 0.78
N PHE A 320 10.22 -0.23 1.31
CA PHE A 320 11.05 -0.64 2.46
C PHE A 320 10.76 0.10 3.77
N HIS A 321 9.50 0.47 4.03
CA HIS A 321 9.07 1.00 5.32
C HIS A 321 8.97 -0.12 6.37
N GLU A 322 9.43 0.17 7.59
CA GLU A 322 9.40 -0.74 8.74
C GLU A 322 8.71 -0.09 9.93
N GLN A 323 7.63 -0.71 10.41
CA GLN A 323 6.92 -0.30 11.62
C GLN A 323 6.25 -1.51 12.25
N HIS A 324 6.68 -1.94 13.44
CA HIS A 324 6.30 -3.23 14.01
C HIS A 324 5.99 -3.20 15.51
N HIS A 325 5.73 -2.00 16.06
CA HIS A 325 5.44 -1.78 17.47
C HIS A 325 4.03 -1.20 17.65
N ASN A 326 3.23 -1.83 18.50
CA ASN A 326 1.84 -1.43 18.81
C ASN A 326 1.73 0.04 19.31
N SER A 327 2.76 0.50 20.02
CA SER A 327 2.90 1.85 20.56
C SER A 327 3.20 2.96 19.54
N SER A 328 3.14 2.68 18.23
CA SER A 328 3.48 3.64 17.18
C SER A 328 2.28 4.02 16.31
N PHE A 329 2.18 5.30 15.99
CA PHE A 329 1.18 5.88 15.09
C PHE A 329 1.87 6.60 13.96
N LEU A 330 1.30 6.51 12.75
CA LEU A 330 1.74 7.28 11.60
C LEU A 330 0.52 7.82 10.87
N ILE A 331 0.24 9.11 11.03
CA ILE A 331 -0.94 9.79 10.51
C ILE A 331 -0.51 10.98 9.66
N ALA A 332 -1.25 11.26 8.59
CA ALA A 332 -1.08 12.45 7.76
C ALA A 332 0.35 12.61 7.22
N SER A 333 0.97 11.55 6.72
CA SER A 333 2.39 11.61 6.34
C SER A 333 2.69 11.16 4.91
N THR A 334 3.75 11.76 4.36
CA THR A 334 4.48 11.19 3.24
C THR A 334 5.87 10.82 3.71
N VAL A 335 6.20 9.52 3.63
CA VAL A 335 7.49 8.97 4.06
C VAL A 335 8.16 8.31 2.85
N CYS A 336 9.28 8.86 2.40
CA CYS A 336 9.99 8.47 1.18
C CYS A 336 10.78 7.13 1.29
N GLY A 337 10.35 6.23 2.18
CA GLY A 337 10.80 4.84 2.21
C GLY A 337 12.13 4.64 2.92
N GLN A 338 12.63 3.40 2.91
CA GLN A 338 13.80 2.94 3.69
C GLN A 338 13.72 3.29 5.21
N SER A 339 12.53 3.65 5.70
CA SER A 339 12.23 4.24 7.00
C SER A 339 12.05 3.20 8.09
N ASN A 340 12.29 3.60 9.34
CA ASN A 340 12.11 2.74 10.51
C ASN A 340 11.46 3.51 11.66
N ILE A 341 10.17 3.26 11.89
CA ILE A 341 9.39 3.95 12.92
C ILE A 341 9.53 3.19 14.25
N ALA A 342 10.19 3.80 15.23
CA ALA A 342 10.50 3.16 16.50
C ALA A 342 9.29 3.05 17.45
N SER A 343 9.39 2.18 18.45
CA SER A 343 8.38 2.02 19.51
C SER A 343 8.10 3.35 20.22
N GLY A 344 6.82 3.68 20.42
CA GLY A 344 6.40 4.92 21.06
C GLY A 344 6.51 6.17 20.17
N ALA A 345 6.90 6.06 18.90
CA ALA A 345 6.83 7.20 17.98
C ALA A 345 5.35 7.48 17.65
N THR A 346 4.78 8.51 18.27
CA THR A 346 3.38 8.90 18.13
C THR A 346 3.25 10.04 17.13
N ILE A 347 3.41 9.72 15.84
CA ILE A 347 3.31 10.69 14.75
C ILE A 347 1.84 10.81 14.36
N GLY A 348 1.05 11.40 15.25
CA GLY A 348 -0.42 11.42 15.18
C GLY A 348 -1.03 12.81 15.32
N SER A 349 -2.06 13.08 14.52
CA SER A 349 -2.90 14.28 14.49
C SER A 349 -2.28 15.54 13.89
N ASN A 350 -2.86 15.98 12.77
CA ASN A 350 -2.59 17.28 12.16
C ASN A 350 -3.51 18.42 12.67
N HIS A 351 -4.36 18.16 13.68
CA HIS A 351 -5.43 19.06 14.14
C HIS A 351 -4.89 20.35 14.80
N ASN A 352 -4.45 21.28 13.96
CA ASN A 352 -3.78 22.51 14.36
C ASN A 352 -4.74 23.65 14.79
N SER A 353 -6.02 23.33 14.99
CA SER A 353 -7.14 24.22 15.37
C SER A 353 -7.42 25.38 14.40
N ARG A 354 -6.46 26.29 14.19
CA ARG A 354 -6.59 27.49 13.36
C ARG A 354 -5.69 27.50 12.12
N SER A 355 -4.77 26.55 12.00
CA SER A 355 -3.95 26.38 10.79
C SER A 355 -4.55 25.31 9.89
N PRO A 356 -4.44 25.42 8.55
CA PRO A 356 -4.88 24.37 7.64
C PRO A 356 -4.23 23.02 7.93
N ASP A 357 -5.02 21.96 7.84
CA ASP A 357 -4.55 20.58 7.89
C ASP A 357 -3.52 20.33 6.78
N GLY A 358 -2.31 19.96 7.17
CA GLY A 358 -1.25 19.55 6.26
C GLY A 358 -0.73 18.15 6.55
N GLU A 359 0.52 17.92 6.16
CA GLU A 359 1.19 16.61 6.25
C GLU A 359 2.59 16.75 6.89
N MET A 360 3.10 15.65 7.43
CA MET A 360 4.53 15.49 7.69
C MET A 360 5.21 14.97 6.42
N PHE A 361 6.33 15.57 6.03
CA PHE A 361 7.16 15.08 4.93
C PHE A 361 8.49 14.57 5.45
N ALA A 362 8.81 13.30 5.19
CA ALA A 362 10.08 12.72 5.59
C ALA A 362 10.81 12.06 4.41
N GLY A 363 12.04 12.50 4.17
CA GLY A 363 12.96 11.91 3.20
C GLY A 363 13.29 10.45 3.53
N ARG A 364 13.95 9.75 2.60
CA ARG A 364 14.20 8.32 2.74
C ARG A 364 15.15 8.01 3.88
N GLY A 365 14.99 6.87 4.54
CA GLY A 365 15.80 6.52 5.70
C GLY A 365 15.44 7.26 6.99
N PHE A 366 14.28 7.95 7.03
CA PHE A 366 13.77 8.61 8.23
C PHE A 366 13.65 7.63 9.41
N TRP A 367 14.22 8.02 10.55
CA TRP A 367 14.23 7.23 11.78
C TRP A 367 13.81 8.11 12.97
N PRO A 368 12.52 8.19 13.28
CA PRO A 368 12.04 8.74 14.55
C PRO A 368 12.42 7.79 15.69
N GLY A 369 13.14 8.31 16.69
CA GLY A 369 13.58 7.55 17.86
C GLY A 369 12.44 7.13 18.79
N LEU A 370 12.78 6.35 19.82
CA LEU A 370 11.82 5.85 20.80
C LEU A 370 11.09 7.00 21.50
N GLY A 371 9.75 7.02 21.48
CA GLY A 371 8.99 8.04 22.20
C GLY A 371 9.15 9.46 21.63
N SER A 372 9.07 9.62 20.30
CA SER A 372 9.09 10.94 19.64
C SER A 372 7.75 11.32 19.02
N ASP A 373 7.32 12.56 19.23
CA ASP A 373 6.15 13.19 18.61
C ASP A 373 6.52 14.52 17.93
N PHE A 374 5.74 14.92 16.92
CA PHE A 374 6.06 16.08 16.07
C PHE A 374 4.86 17.00 15.86
N LYS A 375 5.10 18.31 15.89
CA LYS A 375 4.12 19.30 15.44
C LYS A 375 4.06 19.32 13.91
N PHE A 376 2.87 19.15 13.36
CA PHE A 376 2.59 19.31 11.93
C PHE A 376 2.58 20.80 11.55
N ASN A 377 3.10 21.22 10.39
CA ASN A 377 3.62 20.45 9.26
C ASN A 377 5.16 20.38 9.28
N SER A 378 5.74 19.30 9.80
CA SER A 378 7.20 19.14 9.87
C SER A 378 7.79 18.48 8.62
N ARG A 379 8.96 18.95 8.18
CA ARG A 379 9.76 18.38 7.09
C ARG A 379 11.13 17.88 7.58
N PHE A 380 11.53 16.72 7.08
CA PHE A 380 12.84 16.09 7.36
C PHE A 380 13.55 15.68 6.07
N ALA A 381 14.81 16.08 5.92
CA ALA A 381 15.73 15.56 4.91
C ALA A 381 16.04 14.07 5.15
N SER A 382 16.57 13.40 4.13
CA SER A 382 16.86 11.96 4.16
C SER A 382 17.85 11.55 5.24
N PHE A 383 17.67 10.35 5.78
CA PHE A 383 18.46 9.78 6.87
C PHE A 383 18.50 10.64 8.14
N SER A 384 17.48 11.50 8.37
CA SER A 384 17.27 12.18 9.64
C SER A 384 16.98 11.16 10.75
N LEU A 385 17.89 11.07 11.71
CA LEU A 385 17.71 10.36 12.98
C LEU A 385 17.20 11.36 14.02
N ILE A 386 16.07 11.06 14.65
CA ILE A 386 15.47 11.93 15.67
C ILE A 386 15.68 11.31 17.04
N SER A 387 16.20 12.07 18.01
CA SER A 387 16.25 11.61 19.41
C SER A 387 14.85 11.53 20.00
N LYS A 388 14.68 10.70 21.04
CA LYS A 388 13.53 10.80 21.96
C LYS A 388 13.29 12.25 22.35
N GLY A 389 12.03 12.69 22.34
CA GLY A 389 11.66 14.07 22.61
C GLY A 389 10.33 14.46 21.97
N SER A 390 9.71 15.51 22.51
CA SER A 390 8.42 16.03 22.05
C SER A 390 8.62 17.34 21.31
N TYR A 391 8.50 17.32 19.99
CA TYR A 391 8.91 18.42 19.11
C TYR A 391 7.74 19.38 18.87
N GLN A 392 7.49 20.23 19.87
CA GLN A 392 6.33 21.11 20.01
C GLN A 392 6.18 22.24 18.97
N ASN A 393 7.17 22.45 18.09
CA ASN A 393 7.09 23.45 17.01
C ASN A 393 7.42 22.77 15.68
N GLU A 394 6.82 23.28 14.59
CA GLU A 394 7.07 22.85 13.22
C GLU A 394 8.57 22.85 12.89
N LEU A 395 9.07 21.75 12.33
CA LEU A 395 10.46 21.55 11.96
C LEU A 395 10.65 21.63 10.44
N ASN A 396 11.81 22.14 10.00
CA ASN A 396 12.24 22.09 8.61
C ASN A 396 13.73 21.70 8.55
N ILE A 397 13.99 20.41 8.73
CA ILE A 397 15.36 19.88 8.85
C ILE A 397 15.94 19.68 7.46
N GLN A 398 16.79 20.61 7.02
CA GLN A 398 17.45 20.61 5.70
C GLN A 398 18.79 19.84 5.67
N TYR A 399 19.15 19.16 6.75
CA TYR A 399 20.44 18.48 6.90
C TYR A 399 20.25 16.96 6.74
N PRO A 400 20.63 16.36 5.60
CA PRO A 400 20.53 14.91 5.46
C PRO A 400 21.58 14.21 6.33
N PHE A 401 21.32 12.96 6.67
CA PHE A 401 22.16 12.16 7.58
C PHE A 401 22.37 12.79 8.97
N ALA A 402 21.49 13.71 9.40
CA ALA A 402 21.64 14.41 10.67
C ALA A 402 21.09 13.61 11.87
N LEU A 403 21.59 13.95 13.06
CA LEU A 403 20.88 13.73 14.31
C LEU A 403 20.17 15.03 14.69
N VAL A 404 18.87 14.95 14.93
CA VAL A 404 18.05 16.03 15.51
C VAL A 404 17.73 15.64 16.94
N ALA A 405 17.93 16.55 17.89
CA ALA A 405 17.69 16.30 19.30
C ALA A 405 16.91 17.44 19.98
N TYR A 406 16.08 17.05 20.94
CA TYR A 406 15.24 17.94 21.74
C TYR A 406 15.98 18.39 23.01
N ASP A 407 16.06 19.70 23.26
CA ASP A 407 16.69 20.30 24.46
C ASP A 407 15.68 20.78 25.52
N GLY A 408 14.39 20.51 25.34
CA GLY A 408 13.33 20.94 26.25
C GLY A 408 12.40 22.02 25.67
N PRO A 409 11.40 22.45 26.45
CA PRO A 409 10.38 23.38 25.99
C PRO A 409 10.95 24.79 25.79
N CYS A 410 10.41 25.51 24.81
CA CYS A 410 10.76 26.91 24.51
C CYS A 410 12.25 27.17 24.23
N ARG A 411 12.94 26.17 23.66
CA ARG A 411 14.36 26.23 23.28
C ARG A 411 14.56 25.83 21.82
N PRO A 412 15.68 26.26 21.19
CA PRO A 412 16.09 25.71 19.90
C PRO A 412 16.33 24.21 20.01
N ILE A 413 16.04 23.47 18.94
CA ILE A 413 16.50 22.08 18.80
C ILE A 413 18.01 22.03 18.54
N HIS A 414 18.64 20.90 18.85
CA HIS A 414 20.04 20.65 18.54
C HIS A 414 20.16 19.79 17.29
N ILE A 415 21.01 20.17 16.34
CA ILE A 415 21.24 19.40 15.11
C ILE A 415 22.74 19.10 14.98
N ILE A 416 23.08 17.85 14.70
CA ILE A 416 24.41 17.43 14.23
C ILE A 416 24.25 16.99 12.78
N PRO A 417 24.59 17.83 11.78
CA PRO A 417 24.62 17.42 10.38
C PRO A 417 25.70 16.35 10.15
N ALA A 418 25.57 15.54 9.10
CA ALA A 418 26.48 14.43 8.80
C ALA A 418 26.69 13.40 9.94
N TYR A 419 25.79 13.34 10.93
CA TYR A 419 25.91 12.48 12.11
C TYR A 419 26.23 11.02 11.75
N TRP A 420 25.55 10.44 10.76
CA TRP A 420 25.83 9.06 10.37
C TRP A 420 27.26 8.88 9.85
N PHE A 421 27.79 9.80 9.05
CA PHE A 421 29.18 9.71 8.58
C PHE A 421 30.18 9.89 9.72
N LEU A 422 29.89 10.78 10.67
CA LEU A 422 30.75 11.08 11.81
C LEU A 422 30.77 9.98 12.89
N TYR A 423 29.67 9.23 13.08
CA TYR A 423 29.49 8.34 14.23
C TYR A 423 28.99 6.92 13.92
N ASN A 424 28.38 6.68 12.75
CA ASN A 424 27.74 5.39 12.46
C ASN A 424 27.69 5.03 10.96
N MET A 425 28.80 5.26 10.24
CA MET A 425 28.87 5.03 8.79
C MET A 425 28.66 3.54 8.44
N TYR A 426 29.01 2.65 9.36
CA TYR A 426 28.74 1.22 9.26
C TYR A 426 27.25 0.90 9.09
N ALA A 427 26.35 1.56 9.83
CA ALA A 427 24.91 1.30 9.69
C ALA A 427 24.39 1.69 8.30
N ILE A 428 24.86 2.80 7.73
CA ILE A 428 24.51 3.26 6.38
C ILE A 428 24.98 2.26 5.32
N SER A 429 26.27 1.88 5.35
CA SER A 429 26.85 0.90 4.42
C SER A 429 26.15 -0.48 4.52
N ARG A 430 25.93 -0.98 5.74
CA ARG A 430 25.20 -2.23 5.99
C ARG A 430 23.78 -2.17 5.42
N ASN A 431 23.07 -1.05 5.63
CA ASN A 431 21.67 -0.90 5.23
C ASN A 431 21.50 -0.99 3.69
N LYS A 432 22.42 -0.46 2.88
CA LYS A 432 22.43 -0.64 1.41
C LYS A 432 22.29 -2.13 1.03
N SER A 433 23.20 -2.97 1.53
CA SER A 433 23.17 -4.42 1.28
C SER A 433 21.93 -5.12 1.86
N LYS A 434 21.38 -4.61 2.98
CA LYS A 434 20.20 -5.14 3.66
C LYS A 434 18.93 -4.92 2.82
N PHE A 435 18.74 -3.73 2.24
CA PHE A 435 17.57 -3.45 1.39
C PHE A 435 17.62 -4.22 0.08
N GLN A 436 18.78 -4.31 -0.58
CA GLN A 436 18.97 -5.17 -1.76
C GLN A 436 18.60 -6.63 -1.49
N LYS A 437 18.99 -7.20 -0.34
CA LYS A 437 18.63 -8.57 0.07
C LYS A 437 17.15 -8.74 0.43
N ARG A 438 16.46 -7.66 0.78
CA ARG A 438 15.03 -7.63 1.15
C ARG A 438 14.09 -7.46 -0.03
N ASP A 439 14.57 -6.96 -1.18
CA ASP A 439 13.76 -6.90 -2.40
C ASP A 439 13.50 -8.33 -2.89
N LYS A 440 12.33 -8.90 -2.55
CA LYS A 440 11.91 -10.24 -2.99
C LYS A 440 10.95 -10.23 -4.17
N ARG A 441 10.63 -9.04 -4.69
CA ARG A 441 9.83 -8.90 -5.92
C ARG A 441 10.48 -9.67 -7.06
N LYS A 442 9.67 -10.47 -7.76
CA LYS A 442 10.04 -11.10 -9.03
C LYS A 442 9.89 -10.09 -10.15
N VAL A 443 8.71 -9.46 -10.26
CA VAL A 443 8.45 -8.40 -11.23
C VAL A 443 8.80 -7.03 -10.63
N LYS A 444 9.89 -6.44 -11.12
CA LYS A 444 10.38 -5.12 -10.69
C LYS A 444 9.92 -4.02 -11.66
N VAL A 445 8.65 -3.64 -11.58
CA VAL A 445 8.03 -2.58 -12.41
C VAL A 445 8.83 -1.28 -12.34
N GLN A 446 9.26 -0.89 -11.14
CA GLN A 446 10.18 0.22 -10.92
C GLN A 446 11.46 -0.27 -10.22
N HIS A 447 12.62 0.17 -10.73
CA HIS A 447 13.88 0.07 -10.02
C HIS A 447 13.82 0.97 -8.78
N ILE A 448 13.98 0.38 -7.59
CA ILE A 448 14.05 1.15 -6.35
C ILE A 448 15.52 1.34 -6.03
N GLU A 449 16.00 2.57 -6.16
CA GLU A 449 17.34 2.94 -5.73
C GLU A 449 17.40 2.90 -4.19
N THR A 450 18.37 2.15 -3.67
CA THR A 450 18.55 1.86 -2.24
C THR A 450 19.92 2.28 -1.73
N ASP A 451 20.82 2.72 -2.61
CA ASP A 451 22.08 3.35 -2.22
C ASP A 451 21.79 4.62 -1.41
N PRO A 452 22.27 4.72 -0.15
CA PRO A 452 22.12 5.95 0.62
C PRO A 452 22.75 7.17 -0.05
N LEU A 453 23.69 7.02 -0.99
CA LEU A 453 24.38 8.11 -1.70
C LEU A 453 23.84 8.34 -3.12
N ALA A 454 22.55 8.11 -3.36
CA ALA A 454 21.96 8.32 -4.69
C ALA A 454 21.66 9.80 -4.98
N PRO A 455 21.34 10.17 -6.24
CA PRO A 455 21.30 11.58 -6.68
C PRO A 455 20.44 12.51 -5.82
N ASP A 456 19.27 12.04 -5.37
CA ASP A 456 18.34 12.76 -4.51
C ASP A 456 18.99 13.19 -3.17
N THR A 457 19.66 12.26 -2.50
CA THR A 457 20.35 12.50 -1.23
C THR A 457 21.62 13.31 -1.39
N ILE A 458 22.32 13.16 -2.51
CA ILE A 458 23.51 13.96 -2.79
C ILE A 458 23.14 15.40 -3.10
N GLN A 459 22.00 15.64 -3.74
CA GLN A 459 21.41 16.96 -3.88
C GLN A 459 21.09 17.58 -2.50
N GLU A 460 20.40 16.85 -1.61
CA GLU A 460 20.20 17.32 -0.22
C GLU A 460 21.53 17.59 0.52
N VAL A 461 22.60 16.83 0.25
CA VAL A 461 23.94 17.06 0.84
C VAL A 461 24.58 18.34 0.30
N VAL A 462 24.40 18.66 -0.98
CA VAL A 462 24.86 19.92 -1.58
C VAL A 462 24.09 21.12 -1.01
N GLU A 463 22.77 21.00 -0.84
CA GLU A 463 21.93 22.02 -0.18
C GLU A 463 22.37 22.22 1.29
N GLY A 464 22.60 21.12 2.03
CA GLY A 464 23.13 21.16 3.39
C GLY A 464 24.52 21.79 3.52
N LEU A 465 25.40 21.59 2.52
CA LEU A 465 26.70 22.28 2.43
C LEU A 465 26.53 23.79 2.27
N GLN A 466 25.67 24.22 1.35
CA GLN A 466 25.38 25.65 1.12
C GLN A 466 24.82 26.30 2.40
N ARG A 467 23.88 25.63 3.10
CA ARG A 467 23.33 26.11 4.37
C ARG A 467 24.40 26.30 5.44
N ILE A 468 25.35 25.36 5.59
CA ILE A 468 26.46 25.49 6.55
C ILE A 468 27.38 26.66 6.20
N ILE A 469 27.67 26.92 4.91
CA ILE A 469 28.51 28.05 4.51
C ILE A 469 27.81 29.38 4.84
N ILE A 470 26.54 29.53 4.46
CA ILE A 470 25.73 30.73 4.74
C ILE A 470 25.68 31.02 6.24
N LEU A 471 25.38 30.01 7.06
CA LEU A 471 25.35 30.18 8.51
C LEU A 471 26.73 30.48 9.12
N THR A 472 27.81 30.07 8.45
CA THR A 472 29.17 30.43 8.86
C THR A 472 29.50 31.88 8.51
N ALA A 473 29.01 32.41 7.40
CA ALA A 473 29.09 33.84 7.09
C ALA A 473 28.40 34.69 8.17
N ASP A 474 27.15 34.35 8.50
CA ASP A 474 26.38 35.01 9.57
C ASP A 474 27.14 34.97 10.92
N TYR A 475 27.74 33.82 11.24
CA TYR A 475 28.59 33.67 12.43
C TYR A 475 29.80 34.60 12.40
N LEU A 476 30.57 34.65 11.32
CA LEU A 476 31.78 35.48 11.21
C LEU A 476 31.45 36.98 11.29
N VAL A 477 30.37 37.42 10.64
CA VAL A 477 29.84 38.79 10.77
C VAL A 477 29.46 39.07 12.23
N SER A 478 28.76 38.16 12.91
CA SER A 478 28.41 38.32 14.33
C SER A 478 29.62 38.40 15.27
N LYS A 479 30.75 37.80 14.88
CA LYS A 479 32.04 37.87 15.59
C LYS A 479 32.92 39.05 15.18
N LYS A 480 32.45 39.91 14.26
CA LYS A 480 33.19 41.05 13.72
C LYS A 480 34.52 40.65 13.07
N ASP A 481 34.54 39.50 12.38
CA ASP A 481 35.71 39.09 11.58
C ASP A 481 36.01 40.14 10.50
N GLY A 482 37.28 40.53 10.37
CA GLY A 482 37.69 41.62 9.49
C GLY A 482 37.41 41.36 8.01
N LYS A 483 37.55 40.11 7.53
CA LYS A 483 37.28 39.74 6.13
C LYS A 483 35.78 39.61 5.87
N ALA A 484 35.03 39.08 6.83
CA ALA A 484 33.58 38.99 6.71
C ALA A 484 32.92 40.38 6.73
N LEU A 485 33.43 41.32 7.53
CA LEU A 485 32.95 42.69 7.57
C LEU A 485 33.28 43.48 6.29
N SER A 486 34.45 43.29 5.67
CA SER A 486 34.76 43.95 4.39
C SER A 486 33.87 43.42 3.25
N ALA A 487 33.52 42.13 3.30
CA ALA A 487 32.68 41.48 2.28
C ALA A 487 31.17 41.63 2.50
N ILE A 488 30.70 42.29 3.57
CA ILE A 488 29.29 42.24 4.01
C ILE A 488 28.28 42.76 2.98
N THR A 489 28.70 43.63 2.06
CA THR A 489 27.86 44.18 0.98
C THR A 489 27.87 43.32 -0.29
N ASN A 490 28.69 42.27 -0.35
CA ASN A 490 28.88 41.40 -1.51
C ASN A 490 28.67 39.93 -1.10
N ALA A 491 27.49 39.39 -1.41
CA ALA A 491 27.08 38.05 -0.97
C ALA A 491 28.03 36.93 -1.44
N ASP A 492 28.57 37.03 -2.66
CA ASP A 492 29.47 36.01 -3.22
C ASP A 492 30.85 36.04 -2.54
N GLU A 493 31.36 37.24 -2.24
CA GLU A 493 32.62 37.42 -1.51
C GLU A 493 32.49 36.94 -0.06
N LEU A 494 31.39 37.29 0.61
CA LEU A 494 31.10 36.85 1.97
C LEU A 494 30.93 35.32 2.05
N TYR A 495 30.26 34.72 1.07
CA TYR A 495 30.16 33.26 0.93
C TYR A 495 31.54 32.61 0.75
N GLN A 496 32.41 33.20 -0.07
CA GLN A 496 33.76 32.69 -0.29
C GLN A 496 34.64 32.84 0.96
N VAL A 497 34.55 33.96 1.70
CA VAL A 497 35.23 34.14 3.01
C VAL A 497 34.79 33.06 4.01
N ALA A 498 33.49 32.78 4.13
CA ALA A 498 32.98 31.75 5.03
C ALA A 498 33.43 30.33 4.64
N LYS A 499 33.44 30.04 3.33
CA LYS A 499 33.93 28.78 2.77
C LYS A 499 35.44 28.60 3.02
N ASP A 500 36.24 29.65 2.89
CA ASP A 500 37.67 29.65 3.18
C ASP A 500 37.95 29.47 4.67
N TYR A 501 37.17 30.10 5.55
CA TYR A 501 37.23 29.85 6.99
C TYR A 501 37.02 28.37 7.32
N LEU A 502 35.99 27.72 6.72
CA LEU A 502 35.70 26.29 6.90
C LEU A 502 36.81 25.38 6.35
N HIS A 503 37.58 25.82 5.36
CA HIS A 503 38.76 25.10 4.87
C HIS A 503 40.00 25.28 5.75
N GLN A 504 40.25 26.50 6.21
CA GLN A 504 41.48 26.87 6.92
C GLN A 504 41.44 26.49 8.41
N ASN A 505 40.25 26.29 9.00
CA ASN A 505 40.07 26.03 10.43
C ASN A 505 39.41 24.66 10.71
N PRO A 506 39.97 23.52 10.22
CA PRO A 506 39.30 22.21 10.23
C PRO A 506 38.96 21.66 11.62
N ASP A 507 39.67 22.09 12.66
CA ASP A 507 39.48 21.66 14.05
C ASP A 507 38.63 22.64 14.88
N SER A 508 38.11 23.71 14.25
CA SER A 508 37.27 24.72 14.91
C SER A 508 35.99 24.10 15.48
N THR A 509 35.67 24.48 16.73
CA THR A 509 34.59 23.93 17.55
C THR A 509 33.36 24.84 17.61
N ILE A 510 33.22 25.77 16.66
CA ILE A 510 32.09 26.71 16.61
C ILE A 510 30.73 25.99 16.53
N THR A 511 29.70 26.66 17.04
CA THR A 511 28.29 26.35 16.80
C THR A 511 27.67 27.45 15.95
N LEU A 512 26.72 27.08 15.09
CA LEU A 512 25.95 28.03 14.28
C LEU A 512 24.50 28.06 14.77
N ASN A 513 23.80 29.17 14.56
CA ASN A 513 22.38 29.29 14.87
C ASN A 513 21.59 29.28 13.56
N ASP A 514 20.70 28.32 13.37
CA ASP A 514 19.85 28.21 12.20
C ASP A 514 18.41 28.62 12.53
N PRO A 515 17.97 29.84 12.18
CA PRO A 515 16.63 30.32 12.52
C PRO A 515 15.49 29.62 11.78
N ILE A 516 15.75 28.87 10.69
CA ILE A 516 14.68 28.26 9.86
C ILE A 516 14.43 26.78 10.16
N SER A 517 15.32 26.11 10.90
CA SER A 517 15.21 24.67 11.19
C SER A 517 14.05 24.31 12.13
N GLN A 518 13.57 25.25 12.95
CA GLN A 518 12.41 25.10 13.83
C GLN A 518 11.68 26.44 13.97
N LYS A 519 10.35 26.42 13.89
CA LYS A 519 9.51 27.60 14.11
C LYS A 519 9.68 28.16 15.53
N LYS A 520 9.70 29.50 15.64
CA LYS A 520 9.96 30.32 16.85
C LYS A 520 11.39 30.36 17.36
N TYR A 521 12.06 29.21 17.55
CA TYR A 521 13.34 29.16 18.28
C TYR A 521 14.57 28.80 17.42
N GLY A 522 14.37 28.30 16.20
CA GLY A 522 15.47 27.84 15.35
C GLY A 522 16.20 26.61 15.91
N ALA A 523 17.43 26.39 15.46
CA ALA A 523 18.28 25.29 15.90
C ALA A 523 19.70 25.75 16.23
N VAL A 524 20.36 25.05 17.14
CA VAL A 524 21.82 25.13 17.33
C VAL A 524 22.46 24.00 16.53
N ILE A 525 23.29 24.37 15.55
CA ILE A 525 24.04 23.46 14.69
C ILE A 525 25.39 23.16 15.35
N TYR A 526 25.57 21.91 15.76
CA TYR A 526 26.78 21.41 16.37
C TYR A 526 27.71 20.75 15.35
N LYS A 527 29.02 20.96 15.54
CA LYS A 527 30.10 20.38 14.71
C LYS A 527 29.97 20.71 13.20
N PRO A 528 29.58 21.94 12.81
CA PRO A 528 29.35 22.36 11.43
C PRO A 528 30.58 22.15 10.53
N VAL A 529 31.78 22.44 11.05
CA VAL A 529 33.06 22.30 10.30
C VAL A 529 33.36 20.83 9.99
N LYS A 530 33.09 19.92 10.94
CA LYS A 530 33.27 18.48 10.73
C LYS A 530 32.23 17.94 9.75
N ALA A 531 30.98 18.39 9.85
CA ALA A 531 29.93 18.02 8.90
C ALA A 531 30.24 18.51 7.48
N TYR A 532 30.68 19.76 7.32
CA TYR A 532 31.14 20.33 6.06
C TYR A 532 32.26 19.49 5.42
N LYS A 533 33.23 19.05 6.22
CA LYS A 533 34.33 18.17 5.77
C LYS A 533 33.80 16.82 5.27
N GLU A 534 32.89 16.16 6.00
CA GLU A 534 32.35 14.86 5.58
C GLU A 534 31.43 14.97 4.37
N TYR A 535 30.51 15.94 4.34
CA TYR A 535 29.67 16.19 3.16
C TYR A 535 30.50 16.46 1.91
N ARG A 536 31.59 17.26 1.99
CA ARG A 536 32.49 17.46 0.84
C ARG A 536 33.21 16.19 0.38
N LYS A 537 33.59 15.29 1.30
CA LYS A 537 34.14 13.97 0.90
C LYS A 537 33.09 13.13 0.17
N VAL A 538 31.85 13.13 0.67
CA VAL A 538 30.74 12.37 0.09
C VAL A 538 30.39 12.88 -1.31
N VAL A 539 30.28 14.20 -1.50
CA VAL A 539 30.09 14.79 -2.84
C VAL A 539 31.26 14.46 -3.77
N LYS A 540 32.52 14.52 -3.29
CA LYS A 540 33.71 14.11 -4.07
C LYS A 540 33.79 12.60 -4.34
N TYR A 541 33.10 11.77 -3.56
CA TYR A 541 33.03 10.33 -3.80
C TYR A 541 31.93 9.96 -4.82
N PHE A 542 30.89 10.78 -4.91
CA PHE A 542 29.80 10.62 -5.86
C PHE A 542 30.13 11.15 -7.27
N ALA A 543 30.93 12.23 -7.35
CA ALA A 543 31.43 12.83 -8.58
C ALA A 543 32.71 12.17 -9.10
#